data_AF-A0A0V0XD94-F1
#
_entry.id   AF-A0A0V0XD94-F1
#
_cell.length_a   1.000
_cell.length_b   1.000
_cell.length_c   1.000
_cell.angle_alpha   90.00
_cell.angle_beta   90.00
_cell.angle_gamma   90.00
#
_symmetry.space_group_name_H-M   'P 1'
#
loop_
_entity.id
_entity.type
_entity.pdbx_description
1 polymer ?
#
loop_
_entity_poly.entity_id
_entity_poly.type
_entity_poly.pdbx_seq_one_letter_code
_entity_poly.pdbx_strand_id
1 'polypeptide(L)' 'MKVIDEMISVLERPEKHELYFNNFFASYDLLEKLSATGTMRYSRTRKIRIMPVDEVKKKHRGFFDHVCNGTVY' A
#
# COMPACT_ATOMS: atom_id res chain seq x y z
N MET A 1 0.38 14.61 6.45
CA MET A 1 0.78 14.48 5.03
C MET A 1 1.80 15.50 4.58
N LYS A 2 1.94 16.67 5.22
CA LYS A 2 2.89 17.74 4.83
C LYS A 2 4.28 17.26 4.37
N VAL A 3 4.93 16.36 5.12
CA VAL A 3 6.27 15.84 4.76
C VAL A 3 6.28 15.07 3.43
N ILE A 4 5.27 14.24 3.15
CA ILE A 4 5.22 13.48 1.89
C ILE A 4 4.94 14.41 0.72
N ASP A 5 4.02 15.36 0.89
CA ASP A 5 3.72 16.35 -0.14
C ASP A 5 4.96 17.21 -0.47
N GLU A 6 5.74 17.61 0.56
CA GLU A 6 7.02 18.32 0.39
C GLU A 6 8.08 17.45 -0.32
N MET A 7 8.23 16.18 0.03
CA MET A 7 9.17 15.28 -0.63
C MET A 7 8.82 15.06 -2.11
N ILE A 8 7.52 14.90 -2.41
CA ILE A 8 7.04 14.70 -3.78
C ILE A 8 7.18 15.99 -4.61
N SER A 9 7.08 17.17 -3.98
CA SER A 9 7.18 18.46 -4.69
C SER A 9 8.52 18.69 -5.39
N VAL A 10 9.57 17.96 -4.98
CA VAL A 10 10.89 17.98 -5.64
C VAL A 10 10.86 17.31 -7.01
N LEU A 11 9.89 16.42 -7.25
CA LEU A 11 9.71 15.78 -8.54
C LEU A 11 8.98 16.74 -9.47
N GLU A 12 9.62 17.10 -10.58
CA GLU A 12 9.04 18.00 -11.60
C GLU A 12 7.75 17.42 -12.21
N ARG A 13 7.66 16.08 -12.28
CA ARG A 13 6.51 15.33 -12.83
C ARG A 13 6.21 14.07 -12.01
N PRO A 14 5.56 14.18 -10.84
CA PRO A 14 5.30 13.06 -9.96
C PRO A 14 4.54 11.91 -10.63
N GLU A 15 3.62 12.24 -11.56
CA GLU A 15 2.77 11.29 -12.27
C GLU A 15 3.52 10.36 -13.23
N LYS A 16 4.77 10.70 -13.58
CA LYS A 16 5.64 9.88 -14.43
C LYS A 16 6.59 8.99 -13.64
N HIS A 17 6.53 9.05 -12.31
CA HIS A 17 7.41 8.28 -11.44
C HIS A 17 6.62 7.19 -10.75
N GLU A 18 7.19 5.98 -10.74
CA GLU A 18 6.69 4.93 -9.87
C GLU A 18 7.24 5.18 -8.45
N LEU A 19 6.32 5.40 -7.51
CA LEU A 19 6.67 5.71 -6.13
C LEU A 19 6.62 4.44 -5.28
N TYR A 20 7.68 4.21 -4.51
CA TYR A 20 7.78 3.10 -3.57
C TYR A 20 7.84 3.60 -2.13
N PHE A 21 6.92 3.13 -1.29
CA PHE A 21 6.85 3.51 0.12
C PHE A 21 7.18 2.35 1.06
N ASN A 22 8.05 2.63 2.02
CA ASN A 22 8.25 1.76 3.18
C ASN A 22 7.06 1.84 4.15
N ASN A 23 6.90 0.83 4.99
CA ASN A 23 5.85 0.67 5.99
C ASN A 23 5.73 1.80 7.01
N PHE A 24 6.75 2.66 7.14
CA PHE A 24 6.70 3.84 8.00
C PHE A 24 5.71 4.87 7.46
N PHE A 25 5.82 5.17 6.17
CA PHE A 25 5.02 6.18 5.48
C PHE A 25 3.75 5.63 4.84
N ALA A 26 3.72 4.34 4.50
CA ALA A 26 2.59 3.74 3.80
C ALA A 26 1.31 3.66 4.65
N SER A 27 0.21 4.11 4.04
CA SER A 27 -1.17 3.86 4.45
C SER A 27 -2.03 3.63 3.20
N TYR A 28 -3.15 2.93 3.35
CA TYR A 28 -4.05 2.63 2.22
C TYR A 28 -4.43 3.90 1.45
N ASP A 29 -4.99 4.90 2.14
CA ASP A 29 -5.43 6.17 1.54
C ASP A 29 -4.29 6.93 0.83
N LEU A 30 -3.03 6.77 1.29
CA LEU A 30 -1.87 7.42 0.67
C LEU A 30 -1.46 6.71 -0.62
N LEU A 31 -1.35 5.38 -0.58
CA LEU A 31 -0.97 4.58 -1.73
C LEU A 31 -2.02 4.68 -2.84
N GLU A 32 -3.30 4.69 -2.47
CA GLU A 32 -4.41 4.89 -3.40
C GLU A 32 -4.36 6.28 -4.05
N LYS A 33 -4.20 7.35 -3.26
CA LYS A 33 -4.10 8.73 -3.76
C LYS A 33 -2.96 8.92 -4.75
N LEU A 34 -1.83 8.27 -4.52
CA LEU A 34 -0.59 8.47 -5.28
C LEU A 34 -0.36 7.38 -6.35
N SER A 35 -1.28 6.42 -6.50
CA SER A 35 -1.09 5.25 -7.36
C SER A 35 0.28 4.58 -7.15
N ALA A 36 0.65 4.40 -5.88
CA ALA A 36 2.00 4.00 -5.47
C ALA A 36 2.05 2.57 -4.93
N THR A 37 3.24 1.97 -4.97
CA THR A 37 3.51 0.65 -4.43
C THR A 37 4.13 0.78 -3.04
N GLY A 38 3.74 -0.07 -2.09
CA GLY A 38 4.35 -0.03 -0.76
C GLY A 38 4.02 -1.21 0.13
N THR A 39 4.80 -1.36 1.18
CA THR A 39 4.53 -2.33 2.25
C THR A 39 3.75 -1.64 3.36
N MET A 40 2.70 -2.27 3.90
CA MET A 40 1.91 -1.70 5.00
C MET A 40 2.05 -2.54 6.27
N ARG A 41 2.08 -1.87 7.43
CA ARG A 41 1.95 -2.56 8.71
C ARG A 41 0.54 -3.15 8.84
N TYR A 42 0.44 -4.39 9.32
CA TYR A 42 -0.84 -5.08 9.49
C TYR A 42 -1.87 -4.31 10.34
N SER A 43 -1.41 -3.57 11.36
CA SER A 43 -2.31 -2.71 12.17
C SER A 43 -3.00 -1.59 11.37
N ARG A 44 -2.48 -1.24 10.19
CA ARG A 44 -3.02 -0.24 9.27
C ARG A 44 -3.88 -0.83 8.16
N THR A 45 -3.94 -2.16 8.01
CA THR A 45 -4.73 -2.84 6.96
C THR A 45 -6.14 -3.22 7.41
N ARG A 46 -6.57 -2.77 8.60
CA ARG A 46 -7.87 -3.15 9.20
C ARG A 46 -9.11 -2.84 8.36
N LYS A 47 -9.04 -1.88 7.43
CA LYS A 47 -10.14 -1.53 6.51
C LYS A 47 -10.16 -2.40 5.24
N ILE A 48 -9.08 -3.14 4.98
CA ILE A 48 -8.93 -3.95 3.77
C ILE A 48 -9.44 -5.36 4.10
N ARG A 49 -10.30 -5.90 3.24
CA ARG A 49 -10.93 -7.22 3.43
C ARG A 49 -9.99 -8.38 3.07
N ILE A 50 -8.75 -8.34 3.53
CA ILE A 50 -7.76 -9.42 3.37
C ILE A 50 -7.88 -10.44 4.50
N MET A 51 -7.49 -11.68 4.22
CA MET A 51 -7.44 -12.76 5.20
C MET A 51 -6.59 -12.36 6.42
N PRO A 52 -7.08 -12.56 7.66
CA PRO A 52 -6.31 -12.29 8.87
C PRO A 52 -5.02 -13.11 8.93
N VAL A 53 -3.96 -12.54 9.53
CA VAL A 53 -2.64 -13.20 9.61
C VAL A 53 -2.71 -14.56 10.29
N ASP A 54 -3.57 -14.71 11.31
CA ASP A 54 -3.70 -15.96 12.04
C ASP A 54 -4.39 -17.07 11.22
N GLU A 55 -5.20 -16.71 10.24
CA GLU A 55 -5.76 -17.65 9.26
C GLU A 55 -4.73 -18.01 8.17
N VAL A 56 -3.98 -17.02 7.69
CA VAL A 56 -2.92 -17.22 6.67
C VAL A 56 -1.83 -18.17 7.19
N LYS A 57 -1.41 -18.04 8.46
CA LYS A 57 -0.40 -18.90 9.09
C LYS A 57 -0.78 -20.38 9.12
N LYS A 58 -2.08 -20.71 9.05
CA LYS A 58 -2.57 -22.11 9.02
C LYS A 58 -2.47 -22.73 7.62
N LYS A 59 -2.18 -21.95 6.57
CA LYS A 59 -2.07 -22.42 5.19
C LYS A 59 -0.65 -22.91 4.88
N HIS A 60 -0.46 -23.48 3.69
CA HIS A 60 0.84 -23.96 3.25
C HIS A 60 1.82 -22.79 3.01
N ARG A 61 3.12 -23.04 3.17
CA ARG A 61 4.16 -22.04 2.89
C ARG A 61 4.08 -21.58 1.44
N GLY A 62 4.11 -20.27 1.22
CA GLY A 62 3.96 -19.66 -0.11
C GLY A 62 2.52 -19.28 -0.45
N PHE A 63 1.53 -19.68 0.37
CA PHE A 63 0.17 -19.17 0.24
C PHE A 63 0.14 -17.65 0.50
N PHE A 64 -0.58 -16.92 -0.36
CA PHE A 64 -0.91 -15.51 -0.16
C PHE A 64 -2.37 -15.28 -0.54
N ASP A 65 -2.98 -14.30 0.12
CA ASP A 65 -4.31 -13.81 -0.21
C ASP A 65 -4.19 -12.51 -1.02
N HIS A 66 -5.18 -12.23 -1.86
CA HIS A 66 -5.20 -11.06 -2.73
C HIS A 66 -6.60 -10.46 -2.82
N VAL A 67 -6.68 -9.13 -2.70
CA VAL A 67 -7.91 -8.36 -2.87
C VAL A 67 -7.62 -7.16 -3.75
N CYS A 68 -8.50 -6.91 -4.71
CA CYS A 68 -8.49 -5.71 -5.54
C CYS A 68 -9.76 -4.90 -5.28
N ASN A 69 -9.61 -3.61 -4.96
CA ASN A 69 -10.71 -2.72 -4.58
C ASN A 69 -11.31 -1.94 -5.76
N GLY A 70 -10.92 -2.23 -7.00
CA GLY A 70 -11.45 -1.56 -8.19
C GLY A 70 -11.14 -2.29 -9.49
N THR A 71 -11.64 -1.76 -10.60
CA THR A 71 -11.35 -2.27 -11.94
C THR A 71 -9.96 -1.78 -12.37
N VAL A 72 -9.01 -2.70 -12.49
CA VAL A 72 -7.74 -2.42 -13.16
C VAL A 72 -8.08 -2.30 -14.65
N TYR A 73 -8.01 -1.08 -15.20
CA TYR A 73 -8.23 -0.80 -16.62
C TYR A 73 -6.97 -1.06 -17.45
#